data_AF-A0A533Y8K4-F1
#
_entry.id   AF-A0A533Y8K4-F1
#
_cell.length_a   1.000
_cell.length_b   1.000
_cell.length_c   1.000
_cell.angle_alpha   90.00
_cell.angle_beta   90.00
_cell.angle_gamma   90.00
#
_symmetry.space_group_name_H-M   'P 1'
#
loop_
_entity.id
_entity.type
_entity.pdbx_description
1 polymer ?
#
loop_
_entity_poly.entity_id
_entity_poly.type
_entity_poly.pdbx_seq_one_letter_code
_entity_poly.pdbx_strand_id
1 'polypeptide(L)'
;MVKLRDHEKMKELWPPKFEGPHGFWDQEHPGEEWGDLIQVKWVEPNRKGEQPFVKLIVHWDNVDFRSVICSEDTAFLKRLYLTLREHGIGKTLEEVGNLQVDF
;
A
#
# COMPACT_ATOMS: atom_id res chain seq x y z
N MET A 1 2.50 -19.70 -5.98
CA MET A 1 2.57 -18.22 -6.07
C MET A 1 1.29 -17.73 -6.72
N VAL A 2 0.68 -16.70 -6.15
CA VAL A 2 -0.50 -16.02 -6.68
C VAL A 2 -0.16 -14.54 -6.88
N LYS A 3 -0.94 -13.81 -7.69
CA LYS A 3 -0.78 -12.37 -7.76
C LYS A 3 -1.16 -11.73 -6.43
N LEU A 4 -0.49 -10.65 -6.05
CA LEU A 4 -0.76 -9.90 -4.82
C LEU A 4 -2.24 -9.50 -4.71
N ARG A 5 -2.84 -9.00 -5.79
CA ARG A 5 -4.26 -8.64 -5.84
C ARG A 5 -5.22 -9.81 -5.63
N ASP A 6 -4.81 -11.02 -6.00
CA ASP A 6 -5.64 -12.24 -5.94
C ASP A 6 -5.44 -13.00 -4.61
N HIS A 7 -4.48 -12.58 -3.79
CA HIS A 7 -4.18 -13.21 -2.51
C HIS A 7 -5.35 -13.05 -1.53
N GLU A 8 -5.71 -14.12 -0.82
CA GLU A 8 -6.91 -14.13 0.04
C GLU A 8 -6.91 -13.00 1.07
N LYS A 9 -5.77 -12.76 1.72
CA LYS A 9 -5.58 -11.68 2.71
C LYS A 9 -5.58 -10.26 2.12
N MET A 10 -5.52 -10.12 0.80
CA MET A 10 -5.52 -8.82 0.12
C MET A 10 -6.90 -8.42 -0.43
N LYS A 11 -7.89 -9.31 -0.46
CA LYS A 11 -9.20 -9.07 -1.09
C LYS A 11 -9.91 -7.79 -0.64
N GLU A 12 -9.74 -7.42 0.63
CA GLU A 12 -10.35 -6.19 1.21
C GLU A 12 -9.35 -5.04 1.38
N LEU A 13 -8.06 -5.31 1.12
CA LEU A 13 -6.96 -4.35 1.30
C LEU A 13 -6.44 -3.81 -0.04
N TRP A 14 -6.84 -4.43 -1.15
CA TRP A 14 -6.39 -4.10 -2.50
C TRP A 14 -7.57 -3.87 -3.45
N PRO A 15 -7.53 -2.82 -4.29
CA PRO A 15 -6.53 -1.75 -4.31
C PRO A 15 -6.64 -0.85 -3.07
N PRO A 16 -5.53 -0.29 -2.56
CA PRO A 16 -5.56 0.58 -1.40
C PRO A 16 -6.33 1.87 -1.68
N LYS A 17 -7.02 2.40 -0.67
CA LYS A 17 -7.66 3.72 -0.76
C LYS A 17 -6.64 4.80 -0.45
N PHE A 18 -6.44 5.71 -1.39
CA PHE A 18 -5.46 6.78 -1.28
C PHE A 18 -6.12 8.09 -0.85
N GLU A 19 -5.50 8.77 0.10
CA GLU A 19 -5.83 10.11 0.52
C GLU A 19 -4.85 11.10 -0.11
N GLY A 20 -5.38 12.20 -0.67
CA GLY A 20 -4.57 13.31 -1.17
C GLY A 20 -3.79 14.03 -0.06
N PRO A 21 -2.82 14.87 -0.41
CA PRO A 21 -2.13 15.70 0.56
C PRO A 21 -3.11 16.66 1.25
N HIS A 22 -2.91 16.88 2.55
CA HIS A 22 -3.61 17.92 3.32
C HIS A 22 -3.23 19.30 2.75
N GLY A 23 -3.90 19.76 1.70
CA GLY A 23 -3.63 21.07 1.10
C GLY A 23 -4.16 21.30 -0.32
N PHE A 24 -4.40 20.25 -1.11
CA PHE A 24 -4.98 20.38 -2.45
C PHE A 24 -6.45 19.99 -2.40
N TRP A 25 -7.34 20.99 -2.37
CA TRP A 25 -8.78 20.79 -2.26
C TRP A 25 -9.46 20.26 -3.54
N ASP A 26 -8.72 20.12 -4.65
CA ASP A 26 -9.31 19.81 -5.96
C ASP A 26 -8.84 18.49 -6.59
N GLN A 27 -7.87 17.78 -6.01
CA GLN A 27 -7.29 16.58 -6.65
C GLN A 27 -7.51 15.34 -5.78
N GLU A 28 -8.54 14.59 -6.12
CA GLU A 28 -8.80 13.27 -5.57
C GLU A 28 -7.99 12.22 -6.35
N HIS A 29 -7.47 11.21 -5.65
CA HIS A 29 -6.90 10.06 -6.33
C HIS A 29 -8.03 9.36 -7.09
N PRO A 30 -7.84 8.94 -8.35
CA PRO A 30 -8.89 8.29 -9.16
C PRO A 30 -9.33 6.91 -8.61
N GLY A 31 -8.87 6.51 -7.42
CA GLY A 31 -9.06 5.17 -6.88
C GLY A 31 -8.18 4.13 -7.57
N GLU A 32 -8.52 2.86 -7.38
CA GLU A 32 -7.95 1.71 -8.11
C GLU A 32 -6.41 1.63 -8.09
N GLU A 33 -5.81 1.20 -9.21
CA GLU A 33 -4.38 0.92 -9.33
C GLU A 33 -3.64 2.01 -10.12
N TRP A 34 -3.91 3.27 -9.80
CA TRP A 34 -3.26 4.41 -10.45
C TRP A 34 -2.01 4.88 -9.72
N GLY A 35 -1.02 5.34 -10.49
CA GLY A 35 0.21 5.95 -9.97
C GLY A 35 1.33 4.96 -9.67
N ASP A 36 2.48 5.53 -9.34
CA ASP A 36 3.73 4.82 -9.08
C ASP A 36 3.99 4.70 -7.58
N LEU A 37 4.27 3.49 -7.10
CA LEU A 37 4.63 3.27 -5.71
C LEU A 37 6.05 3.80 -5.46
N ILE A 38 6.15 4.95 -4.78
CA ILE A 38 7.44 5.61 -4.53
C ILE A 38 7.98 5.36 -3.11
N GLN A 39 7.12 5.00 -2.15
CA GLN A 39 7.57 4.73 -0.79
C GLN A 39 6.68 3.72 -0.06
N VAL A 40 7.33 2.86 0.73
CA VAL A 40 6.68 1.91 1.65
C VAL A 40 7.32 2.05 3.02
N LYS A 41 6.50 2.26 4.06
CA LYS A 41 6.95 2.44 5.45
C LYS A 41 6.23 1.48 6.38
N TRP A 42 6.99 0.80 7.23
CA TRP A 42 6.47 0.12 8.40
C TRP A 42 6.32 1.14 9.53
N VAL A 43 5.15 1.18 10.16
CA VAL A 43 4.89 2.12 11.27
C VAL A 43 4.54 1.32 12.51
N GLU A 44 5.40 1.43 13.53
CA GLU A 44 5.09 1.01 14.89
C GLU A 44 4.26 2.10 15.56
N PRO A 45 3.11 1.76 16.17
CA PRO A 45 2.28 2.75 16.81
C PRO A 45 2.89 3.17 18.15
N ASN A 46 2.77 4.46 18.48
CA ASN A 46 3.30 5.01 19.73
C ASN A 46 2.37 4.78 20.93
N ARG A 47 1.12 4.35 20.69
CA ARG A 47 0.11 4.16 21.74
C ARG A 47 -0.08 2.68 22.06
N LYS A 48 -0.19 2.39 23.36
CA LYS A 48 -0.42 1.02 23.85
C LYS A 48 -1.78 0.51 23.36
N GLY A 49 -1.78 -0.63 22.66
CA GLY A 49 -2.99 -1.28 22.15
C GLY A 49 -3.31 -1.02 20.67
N GLU A 50 -2.58 -0.10 20.03
CA GLU A 50 -2.63 0.05 18.58
C GLU A 50 -1.74 -1.01 17.90
N GLN A 51 -2.14 -1.46 16.70
CA GLN A 51 -1.40 -2.43 15.90
C GLN A 51 -0.51 -1.72 14.86
N PRO A 52 0.62 -2.33 14.47
CA PRO A 52 1.43 -1.80 13.38
C PRO A 52 0.68 -1.79 12.06
N PHE A 53 1.06 -0.86 11.18
CA PHE A 53 0.48 -0.70 9.86
C PHE A 53 1.54 -0.42 8.80
N VAL A 54 1.19 -0.66 7.54
CA VAL A 54 2.04 -0.32 6.39
C VAL A 54 1.50 0.93 5.74
N LYS A 55 2.34 1.95 5.64
CA LYS A 55 2.04 3.18 4.92
C LYS A 55 2.63 3.12 3.52
N LEU A 56 1.80 3.39 2.52
CA LEU A 56 2.18 3.50 1.11
C LEU A 56 2.13 4.97 0.69
N ILE A 57 3.11 5.40 -0.11
CA ILE A 57 3.06 6.67 -0.85
C ILE A 57 3.14 6.36 -2.33
N VAL A 58 2.19 6.92 -3.08
CA VAL A 58 2.09 6.80 -4.53
C VAL A 58 2.18 8.17 -5.15
N HIS A 59 2.94 8.29 -6.24
CA HIS A 59 3.00 9.49 -7.04
C HIS A 59 2.05 9.36 -8.23
N TRP A 60 1.16 10.33 -8.41
CA TRP A 60 0.26 10.39 -9.56
C TRP A 60 -0.07 11.86 -9.87
N ASP A 61 -0.02 12.22 -11.15
CA ASP A 61 -0.38 13.56 -11.64
C ASP A 61 0.28 14.72 -10.87
N ASN A 62 1.60 14.60 -10.66
CA ASN A 62 2.45 15.55 -9.90
C ASN A 62 2.11 15.69 -8.41
N VAL A 63 1.31 14.77 -7.86
CA VAL A 63 0.88 14.78 -6.46
C VAL A 63 1.22 13.46 -5.78
N ASP A 64 1.66 13.54 -4.53
CA ASP A 64 1.91 12.39 -3.68
C ASP A 64 0.68 12.06 -2.83
N PHE A 65 0.15 10.86 -3.02
CA PHE A 65 -0.97 10.33 -2.27
C PHE A 65 -0.51 9.30 -1.25
N ARG A 66 -1.23 9.20 -0.13
CA ARG A 66 -0.90 8.26 0.94
C ARG A 66 -2.01 7.22 1.12
N SER A 67 -1.63 5.99 1.42
CA SER A 67 -2.56 4.97 1.89
C SER A 67 -1.99 4.24 3.10
N VAL A 68 -2.87 3.58 3.85
CA VAL A 68 -2.53 2.78 5.01
C VAL A 68 -3.17 1.41 4.87
N ILE A 69 -2.38 0.37 5.03
CA ILE A 69 -2.82 -1.02 5.10
C ILE A 69 -2.67 -1.51 6.54
N CYS A 70 -3.78 -1.94 7.12
CA CYS A 70 -3.85 -2.53 8.45
C CYS A 70 -4.28 -3.99 8.35
N SER A 71 -3.75 -4.83 9.24
CA SER A 71 -4.18 -6.23 9.37
C SER A 71 -3.89 -6.72 10.79
N GLU A 72 -4.80 -7.52 11.35
CA GLU A 72 -4.58 -8.20 12.64
C GLU A 72 -3.47 -9.24 12.54
N ASP A 73 -3.22 -9.78 11.35
CA ASP A 73 -2.10 -10.67 11.09
C ASP A 73 -0.83 -9.84 10.83
N THR A 74 -0.12 -9.54 11.92
CA THR A 74 1.13 -8.78 11.88
C THR A 74 2.23 -9.51 11.08
N ALA A 75 2.22 -10.85 11.05
CA ALA A 75 3.22 -11.63 10.32
C ALA A 75 3.02 -11.50 8.80
N PHE A 76 1.77 -11.61 8.34
CA PHE A 76 1.39 -11.29 6.97
C PHE A 76 1.77 -9.85 6.62
N LEU A 77 1.41 -8.89 7.46
CA LEU A 77 1.67 -7.48 7.20
C LEU A 77 3.18 -7.19 7.06
N LYS A 78 4.02 -7.88 7.85
CA LYS A 78 5.48 -7.77 7.75
C LYS A 78 6.01 -8.32 6.43
N ARG A 79 5.48 -9.47 5.97
CA ARG A 79 5.85 -10.06 4.68
C ARG A 79 5.41 -9.19 3.51
N LEU A 80 4.20 -8.64 3.58
CA LEU A 80 3.69 -7.66 2.62
C LEU A 80 4.60 -6.43 2.55
N TYR A 81 4.94 -5.85 3.71
CA TYR A 81 5.87 -4.73 3.80
C TYR A 81 7.21 -5.00 3.08
N LEU A 82 7.83 -6.14 3.38
CA LEU A 82 9.11 -6.52 2.77
C LEU A 82 8.97 -6.68 1.26
N THR A 83 7.94 -7.40 0.81
CA THR A 83 7.65 -7.64 -0.60
C THR A 83 7.48 -6.33 -1.38
N LEU A 84 6.66 -5.41 -0.86
CA LEU A 84 6.43 -4.11 -1.50
C LEU A 84 7.69 -3.24 -1.50
N ARG A 85 8.48 -3.30 -0.43
CA ARG A 85 9.73 -2.54 -0.32
C ARG A 85 10.80 -3.05 -1.29
N GLU A 86 10.92 -4.36 -1.45
CA GLU A 86 11.96 -4.99 -2.29
C GLU A 86 11.58 -5.04 -3.77
N HIS A 87 10.29 -5.22 -4.07
CA HIS A 87 9.83 -5.51 -5.43
C HIS A 87 8.80 -4.53 -5.98
N GLY A 88 8.25 -3.64 -5.14
CA GLY A 88 7.17 -2.73 -5.53
C GLY A 88 7.62 -1.28 -5.78
N ILE A 89 8.68 -0.80 -5.14
CA ILE A 89 9.12 0.59 -5.30
C ILE A 89 9.58 0.85 -6.74
N GLY A 90 9.10 1.94 -7.34
CA GLY A 90 9.38 2.34 -8.71
C GLY A 90 8.52 1.65 -9.77
N LYS A 91 7.52 0.86 -9.34
CA LYS A 91 6.52 0.24 -10.23
C LYS A 91 5.18 0.95 -10.13
N THR A 92 4.39 0.82 -11.18
CA THR A 92 2.98 1.21 -11.17
C THR A 92 2.21 0.34 -10.18
N LEU A 93 1.12 0.86 -9.60
CA LEU A 93 0.26 0.05 -8.74
C LEU A 93 -0.30 -1.19 -9.46
N GLU A 94 -0.56 -1.12 -10.77
CA GLU A 94 -0.98 -2.28 -11.54
C GLU A 94 0.09 -3.39 -11.51
N GLU A 95 1.36 -3.04 -11.78
CA GLU A 95 2.48 -3.98 -11.69
C GLU A 95 2.68 -4.51 -10.26
N VAL A 96 2.49 -3.66 -9.24
CA VAL A 96 2.51 -4.08 -7.83
C VAL A 96 1.42 -5.11 -7.55
N GLY A 97 0.20 -4.87 -8.01
CA GLY A 97 -0.92 -5.81 -7.87
C GLY A 97 -0.67 -7.13 -8.61
N ASN A 98 0.20 -7.15 -9.62
CA ASN A 98 0.59 -8.33 -10.38
C ASN A 98 1.83 -9.06 -9.83
N LEU A 99 2.47 -8.55 -8.76
CA LEU A 99 3.59 -9.23 -8.10
C LEU A 99 3.19 -10.64 -7.67
N GLN A 100 4.08 -11.61 -7.93
CA GLN A 100 3.89 -12.97 -7.48
C GLN A 100 4.30 -13.12 -6.01
N VAL A 101 3.40 -13.62 -5.17
CA VAL A 101 3.60 -13.79 -3.73
C VAL A 101 3.25 -15.21 -3.29
N ASP A 102 3.87 -15.67 -2.20
CA ASP A 102 3.74 -17.03 -1.65
C ASP A 102 3.54 -17.08 -0.13
N PHE A 103 3.28 -15.94 0.51
CA PHE A 103 3.25 -15.80 1.96
C PHE A 103 1.93 -16.12 2.65
#